data_AF-W7CKP5-F1
#
_entry.id   AF-W7CKP5-F1
#
_cell.length_a   1.000
_cell.length_b   1.000
_cell.length_c   1.000
_cell.angle_alpha   90.00
_cell.angle_beta   90.00
_cell.angle_gamma   90.00
#
_symmetry.space_group_name_H-M   'P 1'
#
loop_
_entity.id
_entity.type
_entity.pdbx_description
1 polymer ?
#
loop_
_entity_poly.entity_id
_entity_poly.type
_entity_poly.pdbx_seq_one_letter_code
_entity_poly.pdbx_strand_id
1 'polypeptide(L)'
;MPTLSHNTVVGAIFGGVFAGCGLGIVFLANASTGGTDLIAMVVHRYTKMPLGKAVAMIDGLVICSSMFVFSIEKGLIALITLFMMIKVIDYVQIGLKRKTAKNVMIISRHQSEIMAGIVNKLKLGVTRLEAHGGYAQENHGVLMVIIPTKQFQRLNDYVLSVDESAFVVVMDATEVQGLGFTKAREL
;
A
#
# COMPACT_ATOMS: atom_id res chain seq x y z
N MET A 1 24.81 -20.61 -21.15
CA MET A 1 25.25 -19.45 -20.34
C MET A 1 25.84 -19.98 -19.03
N PRO A 2 26.94 -19.40 -18.50
CA PRO A 2 27.48 -19.82 -17.21
C PRO A 2 26.41 -19.61 -16.13
N THR A 3 26.15 -20.64 -15.34
CA THR A 3 25.16 -20.59 -14.25
C THR A 3 25.78 -19.85 -13.07
N LEU A 4 25.14 -18.76 -12.63
CA LEU A 4 25.58 -17.97 -11.47
C LEU A 4 25.69 -18.81 -10.18
N SER A 5 24.91 -19.90 -10.09
CA SER A 5 24.96 -20.89 -9.01
C SER A 5 24.54 -22.26 -9.54
N HIS A 6 25.18 -23.32 -9.04
CA HIS A 6 24.79 -24.71 -9.31
C HIS A 6 23.66 -25.21 -8.38
N ASN A 7 23.26 -24.40 -7.38
CA ASN A 7 22.19 -24.74 -6.47
C ASN A 7 20.83 -24.29 -7.04
N THR A 8 20.02 -25.26 -7.45
CA THR A 8 18.69 -25.04 -8.06
C THR A 8 17.72 -24.31 -7.15
N VAL A 9 17.82 -24.47 -5.82
CA VAL A 9 16.95 -23.75 -4.86
C VAL A 9 17.31 -22.28 -4.80
N VAL A 10 18.61 -21.95 -4.81
CA VAL A 10 19.06 -20.55 -4.88
C VAL A 10 18.57 -19.91 -6.18
N GLY A 11 18.72 -20.62 -7.30
CA GLY A 11 18.20 -20.18 -8.61
C GLY A 11 16.69 -19.94 -8.59
N ALA A 12 15.92 -20.83 -7.98
CA ALA A 12 14.47 -20.71 -7.83
C ALA A 12 14.06 -19.48 -7.02
N ILE A 13 14.74 -19.21 -5.90
CA ILE A 13 14.45 -18.06 -5.04
C ILE A 13 14.71 -16.76 -5.81
N PHE A 14 15.91 -16.57 -6.35
CA PHE A 14 16.27 -15.33 -7.04
C PHE A 14 15.49 -15.18 -8.35
N GLY A 15 15.27 -16.26 -9.10
CA GLY A 15 14.43 -16.26 -10.30
C GLY A 15 13.01 -15.81 -10.00
N GLY A 16 12.40 -16.34 -8.93
CA GLY A 16 11.08 -15.91 -8.45
C GLY A 16 11.05 -14.44 -8.04
N VAL A 17 12.10 -13.94 -7.39
CA VAL A 17 12.21 -12.52 -7.01
C VAL A 17 12.29 -11.62 -8.24
N PHE A 18 13.19 -11.90 -9.18
CA PHE A 18 13.35 -11.06 -10.37
C PHE A 18 12.13 -11.09 -11.27
N ALA A 19 11.56 -12.28 -11.52
CA ALA A 19 10.32 -12.42 -12.28
C ALA A 19 9.15 -11.71 -11.58
N GLY A 20 9.03 -11.88 -10.26
CA GLY A 20 8.00 -11.22 -9.46
C GLY A 20 8.11 -9.70 -9.47
N CYS A 21 9.33 -9.15 -9.46
CA CYS A 21 9.55 -7.72 -9.62
C CYS A 21 9.06 -7.21 -10.99
N GLY A 22 9.46 -7.89 -12.08
CA GLY A 22 9.05 -7.53 -13.43
C GLY A 22 7.53 -7.58 -13.60
N LEU A 23 6.90 -8.70 -13.23
CA LEU A 23 5.45 -8.87 -13.28
C LEU A 23 4.72 -7.89 -12.37
N GLY A 24 5.22 -7.65 -11.16
CA GLY A 24 4.67 -6.68 -10.23
C GLY A 24 4.56 -5.27 -10.84
N ILE A 25 5.58 -4.84 -11.59
CA ILE A 25 5.60 -3.55 -12.30
C ILE A 25 4.63 -3.56 -13.50
N VAL A 26 4.61 -4.62 -14.31
CA VAL A 26 3.66 -4.74 -15.45
C VAL A 26 2.22 -4.63 -14.96
N PHE A 27 1.89 -5.37 -13.90
CA PHE A 27 0.58 -5.32 -13.29
C PHE A 27 0.27 -3.98 -12.62
N LEU A 28 1.28 -3.23 -12.17
CA LEU A 28 1.08 -1.90 -11.59
C LEU A 28 0.57 -0.92 -12.66
N ALA A 29 1.00 -1.10 -13.91
CA ALA A 29 0.48 -0.38 -15.06
C ALA A 29 -0.89 -0.89 -15.54
N ASN A 30 -1.54 -1.82 -14.82
CA ASN A 30 -2.74 -2.55 -15.25
C ASN A 30 -2.56 -3.26 -16.60
N ALA A 31 -1.34 -3.68 -16.92
CA ALA A 31 -1.00 -4.40 -18.15
C ALA A 31 -0.81 -5.90 -17.87
N SER A 32 -0.85 -6.72 -18.93
CA SER A 32 -0.58 -8.16 -18.88
C SER A 32 0.65 -8.49 -19.73
N THR A 33 1.31 -9.60 -19.43
CA THR A 33 2.26 -10.25 -20.35
C THR A 33 1.56 -11.03 -21.47
N GLY A 34 0.23 -11.20 -21.39
CA GLY A 34 -0.58 -11.87 -22.42
C GLY A 34 -0.79 -13.38 -22.21
N GLY A 35 -0.29 -13.95 -21.10
CA GLY A 35 -0.43 -15.37 -20.75
C GLY A 35 -1.57 -15.66 -19.75
N THR A 36 -1.35 -16.65 -18.87
CA THR A 36 -2.24 -16.98 -17.74
C THR A 36 -2.50 -15.79 -16.81
N ASP A 37 -1.55 -14.86 -16.76
CA ASP A 37 -1.62 -13.56 -16.09
C ASP A 37 -2.85 -12.73 -16.46
N LEU A 38 -3.33 -12.81 -17.71
CA LEU A 38 -4.54 -12.09 -18.13
C LEU A 38 -5.78 -12.62 -17.38
N ILE A 39 -5.89 -13.94 -17.27
CA ILE A 39 -6.97 -14.61 -16.54
C ILE A 39 -6.88 -14.24 -15.06
N ALA A 40 -5.67 -14.21 -14.48
CA ALA A 40 -5.45 -13.79 -13.10
C ALA A 40 -5.91 -12.34 -12.85
N MET A 41 -5.65 -11.43 -13.80
CA MET A 41 -6.12 -10.04 -13.70
C MET A 41 -7.65 -9.92 -13.79
N VAL A 42 -8.29 -10.72 -14.65
CA VAL A 42 -9.77 -10.79 -14.68
C VAL A 42 -10.29 -11.26 -13.33
N VAL A 43 -9.73 -12.35 -12.78
CA VAL A 43 -10.11 -12.87 -11.46
C VAL A 43 -9.90 -11.83 -10.37
N HIS A 44 -8.76 -11.14 -10.34
CA HIS A 44 -8.47 -10.05 -9.42
C HIS A 44 -9.53 -8.94 -9.49
N ARG A 45 -9.91 -8.54 -10.71
CA ARG A 45 -10.91 -7.49 -10.95
C ARG A 45 -12.29 -7.85 -10.41
N TYR A 46 -12.72 -9.11 -10.57
CA TYR A 46 -14.05 -9.56 -10.12
C TYR A 46 -14.10 -9.93 -8.63
N THR A 47 -13.02 -10.53 -8.08
CA THR A 47 -13.00 -11.05 -6.71
C THR A 47 -12.34 -10.13 -5.70
N LYS A 48 -11.64 -9.07 -6.15
CA LYS A 48 -10.85 -8.14 -5.34
C LYS A 48 -9.75 -8.79 -4.48
N MET A 49 -9.42 -10.06 -4.70
CA MET A 49 -8.32 -10.73 -4.00
C MET A 49 -6.96 -10.21 -4.49
N PRO A 50 -5.88 -10.25 -3.70
CA PRO A 50 -4.54 -9.85 -4.16
C PRO A 50 -4.14 -10.53 -5.49
N LEU A 51 -3.57 -9.76 -6.41
CA LEU A 51 -3.23 -10.25 -7.75
C LEU A 51 -2.21 -11.40 -7.68
N GLY A 52 -1.25 -11.35 -6.76
CA GLY A 52 -0.32 -12.47 -6.55
C GLY A 52 -1.04 -13.77 -6.23
N LYS A 53 -2.12 -13.74 -5.44
CA LYS A 53 -2.93 -14.94 -5.15
C LYS A 53 -3.71 -15.45 -6.37
N ALA A 54 -4.21 -14.55 -7.22
CA ALA A 54 -4.91 -14.94 -8.44
C ALA A 54 -3.95 -15.67 -9.41
N VAL A 55 -2.73 -15.14 -9.57
CA VAL A 55 -1.66 -15.80 -10.36
C VAL A 55 -1.29 -17.15 -9.74
N ALA A 56 -1.12 -17.20 -8.41
CA ALA A 56 -0.80 -18.42 -7.67
C ALA A 56 -1.78 -19.57 -7.94
N MET A 57 -3.07 -19.27 -8.02
CA MET A 57 -4.09 -20.28 -8.23
C MET A 57 -4.00 -20.89 -9.62
N ILE A 58 -3.76 -20.07 -10.64
CA ILE A 58 -3.68 -20.53 -12.03
C ILE A 58 -2.35 -21.27 -12.26
N ASP A 59 -1.23 -20.65 -11.91
CA ASP A 59 0.09 -21.23 -12.12
C ASP A 59 0.34 -22.42 -11.19
N GLY A 60 -0.22 -22.39 -9.98
CA GLY A 60 -0.17 -23.51 -9.03
C GLY A 60 -0.86 -24.75 -9.60
N LEU A 61 -2.00 -24.61 -10.29
CA LEU A 61 -2.64 -25.74 -10.98
C LEU A 61 -1.74 -26.32 -12.06
N VAL A 62 -1.07 -25.48 -12.86
CA VAL A 62 -0.13 -25.93 -13.89
C VAL A 62 1.06 -26.67 -13.27
N ILE A 63 1.63 -26.14 -12.18
CA ILE A 63 2.75 -26.77 -11.47
C ILE A 63 2.32 -28.12 -10.88
N CYS A 64 1.15 -28.19 -10.22
CA CYS A 64 0.60 -29.43 -9.71
C CYS A 64 0.41 -30.48 -10.81
N SER A 65 -0.14 -30.09 -11.97
CA SER A 65 -0.25 -30.98 -13.13
C SER A 65 1.13 -31.44 -13.65
N SER A 66 2.14 -30.57 -13.62
CA SER A 66 3.50 -30.89 -14.08
C SER A 66 4.22 -31.92 -13.21
N MET A 67 3.88 -32.00 -11.91
CA MET A 67 4.47 -32.98 -10.99
C MET A 67 4.17 -34.43 -11.40
N PHE A 68 3.00 -34.68 -11.98
CA PHE A 68 2.61 -36.00 -12.47
C PHE A 68 3.41 -36.43 -13.71
N VAL A 69 4.02 -35.49 -14.44
CA VAL A 69 4.68 -35.74 -15.73
C VAL A 69 6.21 -35.74 -15.60
N PHE A 70 6.80 -34.82 -14.82
CA PHE A 70 8.24 -34.59 -14.84
C PHE A 70 9.01 -35.14 -13.62
N SER A 71 8.54 -34.84 -12.41
CA SER A 71 9.06 -35.31 -11.10
C SER A 71 8.52 -34.40 -9.99
N ILE A 72 8.27 -34.96 -8.81
CA ILE A 72 7.88 -34.22 -7.61
C ILE A 72 8.95 -33.20 -7.22
N GLU A 73 10.25 -33.55 -7.29
CA GLU A 73 11.34 -32.67 -6.88
C GLU A 73 11.39 -31.37 -7.71
N LYS A 74 11.26 -31.49 -9.03
CA LYS A 74 11.20 -30.33 -9.94
C LYS A 74 9.97 -29.47 -9.66
N GLY A 75 8.83 -30.10 -9.36
CA GLY A 75 7.62 -29.38 -8.99
C GLY A 75 7.76 -28.63 -7.65
N LEU A 76 8.42 -29.22 -6.64
CA LEU A 76 8.67 -28.54 -5.36
C LEU A 76 9.56 -27.30 -5.55
N ILE A 77 10.58 -27.40 -6.40
CA ILE A 77 11.43 -26.25 -6.77
C ILE A 77 10.63 -25.16 -7.50
N ALA A 78 9.72 -25.56 -8.40
CA ALA A 78 8.81 -24.64 -9.07
C ALA A 78 7.84 -23.97 -8.09
N LEU A 79 7.34 -24.70 -7.08
CA LEU A 79 6.50 -24.12 -6.02
C LEU A 79 7.26 -23.08 -5.18
N ILE A 80 8.53 -23.31 -4.86
CA ILE A 80 9.36 -22.31 -4.18
C ILE A 80 9.49 -21.05 -5.04
N THR A 81 9.76 -21.21 -6.33
CA THR A 81 9.85 -20.10 -7.29
C THR A 81 8.54 -19.31 -7.33
N LEU A 82 7.40 -20.01 -7.46
CA LEU A 82 6.08 -19.41 -7.49
C LEU A 82 5.76 -18.68 -6.17
N PHE A 83 6.07 -19.27 -5.03
CA PHE A 83 5.86 -18.65 -3.72
C PHE A 83 6.64 -17.33 -3.58
N MET A 84 7.91 -17.31 -3.98
CA MET A 84 8.73 -16.10 -3.97
C MET A 84 8.17 -15.05 -4.92
N MET A 85 7.75 -15.45 -6.12
CA MET A 85 7.14 -14.56 -7.11
C MET A 85 5.88 -13.88 -6.55
N ILE A 86 4.98 -14.64 -5.91
CA ILE A 86 3.74 -14.11 -5.31
C ILE A 86 4.04 -13.04 -4.27
N LYS A 87 4.96 -13.33 -3.33
CA LYS A 87 5.34 -12.39 -2.28
C LYS A 87 5.90 -11.09 -2.83
N VAL A 88 6.73 -11.19 -3.87
CA VAL A 88 7.33 -10.03 -4.50
C VAL A 88 6.31 -9.23 -5.31
N ILE A 89 5.42 -9.89 -6.07
CA ILE A 89 4.34 -9.20 -6.80
C ILE A 89 3.48 -8.40 -5.83
N ASP A 90 3.01 -9.02 -4.75
CA ASP A 90 2.18 -8.34 -3.75
C ASP A 90 2.95 -7.19 -3.08
N TYR A 91 4.24 -7.39 -2.77
CA TYR A 91 5.08 -6.33 -2.20
C TYR A 91 5.25 -5.14 -3.16
N VAL A 92 5.51 -5.38 -4.43
CA VAL A 92 5.65 -4.33 -5.46
C VAL A 92 4.34 -3.60 -5.66
N GLN A 93 3.23 -4.34 -5.77
CA GLN A 93 1.88 -3.79 -5.91
C GLN A 93 1.51 -2.90 -4.72
N ILE A 94 1.70 -3.39 -3.49
CA ILE A 94 1.36 -2.64 -2.28
C ILE A 94 2.32 -1.46 -2.10
N GLY A 95 3.63 -1.68 -2.26
CA GLY A 95 4.67 -0.67 -2.05
C GLY A 95 4.53 0.54 -2.98
N LEU A 96 4.20 0.30 -4.25
CA LEU A 96 4.11 1.36 -5.27
C LEU A 96 2.69 1.96 -5.41
N LYS A 97 1.61 1.22 -5.06
CA LYS A 97 0.24 1.78 -5.01
C LYS A 97 -0.04 2.63 -3.77
N ARG A 98 0.93 2.80 -2.87
CA ARG A 98 0.85 3.72 -1.73
C ARG A 98 0.67 5.18 -2.21
N LYS A 99 -0.57 5.55 -2.56
CA LYS A 99 -1.10 6.87 -2.23
C LYS A 99 -1.31 6.88 -0.70
N THR A 100 -0.22 6.80 0.06
CA THR A 100 -0.31 6.77 1.53
C THR A 100 -0.87 8.09 1.98
N ALA A 101 -2.12 8.07 2.40
CA ALA A 101 -2.69 9.14 3.18
C ALA A 101 -2.38 8.87 4.66
N LYS A 102 -2.23 9.94 5.43
CA LYS A 102 -2.13 9.89 6.88
C LYS A 102 -3.35 10.57 7.45
N ASN A 103 -3.96 9.93 8.45
CA ASN A 103 -4.91 10.57 9.33
C ASN A 103 -4.12 11.20 10.47
N VAL A 104 -4.14 12.53 10.53
CA VAL A 104 -3.43 13.31 11.54
C VAL A 104 -4.48 13.91 12.48
N MET A 105 -4.42 13.55 13.75
CA MET A 105 -5.26 14.10 14.81
C MET A 105 -4.43 15.04 15.66
N ILE A 106 -4.86 16.29 15.77
CA ILE A 106 -4.15 17.36 16.48
C ILE A 106 -4.99 17.78 17.67
N ILE A 107 -4.42 17.64 18.87
CA ILE A 107 -4.99 18.11 20.13
C ILE A 107 -4.12 19.27 20.64
N SER A 108 -4.74 20.43 20.84
CA SER A 108 -4.05 21.67 21.24
C SER A 108 -5.07 22.64 21.84
N ARG A 109 -4.61 23.59 22.65
CA ARG A 109 -5.44 24.71 23.15
C ARG A 109 -5.67 25.80 22.09
N HIS A 110 -4.81 25.87 21.08
CA HIS A 110 -4.79 26.89 20.02
C HIS A 110 -5.51 26.43 18.74
N GLN A 111 -6.60 25.66 18.87
CA GLN A 111 -7.23 24.99 17.73
C GLN A 111 -7.71 25.94 16.64
N SER A 112 -8.29 27.09 17.01
CA SER A 112 -8.84 28.05 16.05
C SER A 112 -7.75 28.60 15.12
N GLU A 113 -6.57 28.91 15.66
CA GLU A 113 -5.44 29.43 14.89
C GLU A 113 -4.79 28.35 14.01
N ILE A 114 -4.62 27.14 14.57
CA ILE A 114 -4.14 25.98 13.82
C ILE A 114 -5.08 25.67 12.66
N MET A 115 -6.39 25.60 12.91
CA MET A 115 -7.42 25.35 11.91
C MET A 115 -7.40 26.41 10.80
N ALA A 116 -7.35 27.70 11.17
CA ALA A 116 -7.29 28.79 10.20
C ALA A 116 -6.05 28.70 9.30
N GLY A 117 -4.89 28.32 9.85
CA GLY A 117 -3.69 28.10 9.06
C GLY A 117 -3.76 26.89 8.13
N ILE A 118 -4.31 25.78 8.61
CA ILE A 118 -4.49 24.56 7.81
C ILE A 118 -5.37 24.86 6.59
N VAL A 119 -6.48 25.59 6.80
CA VAL A 119 -7.42 25.94 5.72
C VAL A 119 -6.83 27.02 4.80
N ASN A 120 -6.31 28.12 5.34
CA ASN A 120 -5.94 29.29 4.52
C ASN A 120 -4.53 29.19 3.94
N LYS A 121 -3.55 28.72 4.72
CA LYS A 121 -2.13 28.65 4.30
C LYS A 121 -1.81 27.35 3.60
N LEU A 122 -2.30 26.22 4.12
CA LEU A 122 -2.01 24.89 3.57
C LEU A 122 -3.06 24.44 2.54
N LYS A 123 -4.23 25.10 2.48
CA LYS A 123 -5.36 24.76 1.59
C LYS A 123 -5.85 23.31 1.77
N LEU A 124 -5.78 22.82 3.01
CA LEU A 124 -6.19 21.47 3.39
C LEU A 124 -7.57 21.47 4.03
N GLY A 125 -8.31 20.38 3.82
CA GLY A 125 -9.55 20.13 4.55
C GLY A 125 -9.25 19.70 5.99
N VAL A 126 -10.04 20.19 6.93
CA VAL A 126 -9.95 19.86 8.35
C VAL A 126 -11.35 19.60 8.89
N THR A 127 -11.48 18.59 9.73
CA THR A 127 -12.72 18.28 10.44
C THR A 127 -12.47 18.44 11.93
N ARG A 128 -13.33 19.20 12.60
CA ARG A 128 -13.30 19.32 14.06
C ARG A 128 -14.16 18.20 14.66
N LEU A 129 -13.55 17.37 15.48
CA LEU A 129 -14.21 16.35 16.29
C LEU A 129 -14.38 16.89 17.70
N GLU A 130 -15.54 16.69 18.31
CA GLU A 130 -15.74 16.98 19.74
C GLU A 130 -15.31 15.75 20.53
N ALA A 131 -14.32 15.90 21.42
CA ALA A 131 -13.88 14.85 22.32
C ALA A 131 -14.04 15.32 23.77
N HIS A 132 -14.50 14.41 24.62
CA HIS A 132 -14.58 14.65 26.06
C HIS A 132 -13.42 13.91 26.72
N GLY A 133 -12.54 14.64 27.41
CA GLY A 133 -11.37 14.06 28.06
C GLY A 133 -11.76 13.22 29.27
N GLY A 134 -11.47 11.92 29.27
CA GLY A 134 -11.79 11.03 30.40
C GLY A 134 -11.06 11.36 31.71
N TYR A 135 -9.91 12.05 31.64
CA TYR A 135 -9.12 12.48 32.81
C TYR A 135 -9.39 13.94 33.20
N ALA A 136 -9.41 14.85 32.22
CA ALA A 136 -9.57 16.28 32.47
C ALA A 136 -11.03 16.73 32.66
N GLN A 137 -12.03 15.90 32.29
CA GLN A 137 -13.46 16.25 32.26
C GLN A 137 -13.78 17.54 31.46
N GLU A 138 -12.81 18.03 30.69
CA GLU A 138 -12.94 19.20 29.83
C GLU A 138 -13.26 18.78 28.39
N ASN A 139 -14.08 19.60 27.74
CA ASN A 139 -14.36 19.50 26.32
C ASN A 139 -13.11 19.91 25.53
N HIS A 140 -12.44 18.94 24.94
CA HIS A 140 -11.32 19.17 24.04
C HIS A 140 -11.76 18.85 22.62
N GLY A 141 -11.73 19.84 21.72
CA GLY A 141 -11.85 19.50 20.31
C GLY A 141 -10.63 18.69 19.86
N VAL A 142 -10.75 17.95 18.77
CA VAL A 142 -9.64 17.32 18.06
C VAL A 142 -9.74 17.73 16.60
N LEU A 143 -8.66 18.27 16.04
CA LEU A 143 -8.62 18.56 14.61
C LEU A 143 -8.14 17.32 13.87
N MET A 144 -8.98 16.79 12.99
CA MET A 144 -8.68 15.67 12.12
C MET A 144 -8.36 16.18 10.71
N VAL A 145 -7.19 15.79 10.18
CA VAL A 145 -6.74 16.17 8.85
C VAL A 145 -6.28 14.91 8.11
N ILE A 146 -6.84 14.67 6.93
CA ILE A 146 -6.42 13.58 6.04
C ILE A 146 -5.56 14.18 4.94
N ILE A 147 -4.29 13.77 4.87
CA ILE A 147 -3.32 14.33 3.93
C ILE A 147 -2.47 13.25 3.26
N PRO A 148 -1.95 13.48 2.04
CA PRO A 148 -0.88 12.66 1.49
C PRO A 148 0.35 12.68 2.41
N THR A 149 1.03 11.54 2.55
CA THR A 149 2.21 11.39 3.43
C THR A 149 3.28 12.44 3.17
N LYS A 150 3.49 12.83 1.91
CA LYS A 150 4.45 13.88 1.52
C LYS A 150 4.14 15.26 2.10
N GLN A 151 2.90 15.53 2.49
CA GLN A 151 2.48 16.81 3.07
C GLN A 151 2.56 16.81 4.60
N PHE A 152 2.83 15.66 5.22
CA PHE A 152 2.85 15.51 6.68
C PHE A 152 3.88 16.42 7.34
N GLN A 153 5.11 16.45 6.83
CA GLN A 153 6.16 17.28 7.40
C GLN A 153 5.74 18.75 7.48
N ARG A 154 5.21 19.29 6.36
CA ARG A 154 4.75 20.68 6.29
C ARG A 154 3.58 20.98 7.25
N LEU A 155 2.66 20.04 7.44
CA LEU A 155 1.58 20.20 8.41
C LEU A 155 2.13 20.20 9.84
N ASN A 156 3.01 19.24 10.16
CA ASN A 156 3.58 19.08 11.49
C ASN A 156 4.42 20.30 11.90
N ASP A 157 5.26 20.80 11.00
CA ASP A 157 6.09 22.00 11.22
C ASP A 157 5.20 23.23 11.48
N TYR A 158 4.09 23.38 10.74
CA TYR A 158 3.14 24.47 10.97
C TYR A 158 2.47 24.36 12.34
N VAL A 159 1.98 23.18 12.70
CA VAL A 159 1.31 22.95 13.99
C VAL A 159 2.24 23.28 15.14
N LEU A 160 3.48 22.78 15.12
CA LEU A 160 4.47 23.02 16.16
C LEU A 160 4.95 24.48 16.19
N SER A 161 4.92 25.20 15.06
CA SER A 161 5.23 26.63 15.03
C SER A 161 4.17 27.52 15.71
N VAL A 162 2.93 27.02 15.79
CA VAL A 162 1.81 27.72 16.46
C VAL A 162 1.73 27.30 17.92
N ASP A 163 1.89 26.01 18.20
CA ASP A 163 1.82 25.44 19.54
C ASP A 163 2.83 24.30 19.69
N GLU A 164 3.96 24.58 20.33
CA GLU A 164 4.99 23.59 20.64
C GLU A 164 4.50 22.48 21.58
N SER A 165 3.43 22.73 22.34
CA SER A 165 2.81 21.76 23.26
C SER A 165 1.69 20.93 22.61
N ALA A 166 1.46 21.09 21.30
CA ALA A 166 0.43 20.35 20.58
C ALA A 166 0.73 18.85 20.57
N PHE A 167 -0.29 18.05 20.86
CA PHE A 167 -0.23 16.59 20.79
C PHE A 167 -0.75 16.11 19.43
N VAL A 168 0.12 15.50 18.64
CA VAL A 168 -0.18 15.07 17.26
C VAL A 168 -0.12 13.55 17.16
N VAL A 169 -1.25 12.92 16.82
CA VAL A 169 -1.36 11.49 16.56
C VAL A 169 -1.42 11.25 15.06
N VAL A 170 -0.59 10.33 14.57
CA VAL A 170 -0.47 10.04 13.13
C VAL A 170 -0.76 8.57 12.89
N MET A 171 -1.76 8.31 12.05
CA MET A 171 -2.15 6.96 11.65
C MET A 171 -2.05 6.81 10.14
N ASP A 172 -1.57 5.66 9.66
CA ASP A 172 -1.60 5.34 8.24
C ASP A 172 -3.04 5.00 7.81
N ALA A 173 -3.53 5.70 6.79
CA ALA A 173 -4.81 5.39 6.17
C ALA A 173 -4.56 4.48 4.97
N THR A 174 -4.94 3.21 5.11
CA THR A 174 -4.74 2.16 4.08
C THR A 174 -5.48 2.46 2.79
N GLU A 175 -6.65 3.09 2.88
CA GLU A 175 -7.45 3.52 1.74
C GLU A 175 -8.19 4.81 2.08
N VAL A 176 -8.14 5.78 1.18
CA VAL A 176 -8.92 7.02 1.26
C VAL A 176 -9.62 7.23 -0.07
N GLN A 177 -10.94 7.31 -0.03
CA GLN A 177 -11.77 7.57 -1.20
C GLN A 177 -12.41 8.96 -1.07
N GLY A 178 -12.22 9.84 -2.05
CA GLY A 178 -12.84 11.17 -2.02
C GLY A 178 -12.14 12.25 -2.84
N LEU A 179 -12.66 13.47 -2.71
CA LEU A 179 -12.14 14.69 -3.33
C LEU A 179 -10.71 14.97 -2.83
N GLY A 180 -9.77 15.21 -3.77
CA GLY A 180 -8.36 15.47 -3.45
C GLY A 180 -7.47 14.23 -3.35
N PHE A 181 -8.05 13.02 -3.38
CA PHE A 181 -7.31 11.74 -3.37
C PHE A 181 -7.66 10.83 -4.56
N THR A 182 -8.96 10.63 -4.80
CA THR A 182 -9.50 9.76 -5.88
C THR A 182 -10.12 10.57 -7.00
N LYS A 183 -10.74 11.71 -6.70
CA LYS A 183 -11.28 12.66 -7.69
C LYS A 183 -10.41 13.92 -7.72
N ALA A 184 -9.98 14.32 -8.92
CA ALA A 184 -9.24 15.56 -9.12
C ALA A 184 -10.10 16.75 -8.67
N ARG A 185 -9.47 17.73 -8.03
CA ARG A 185 -10.12 19.00 -7.70
C ARG A 185 -10.22 19.79 -9.01
N GLU A 186 -11.40 19.83 -9.62
CA GLU A 186 -11.70 20.88 -10.59
C GLU A 186 -11.70 22.20 -9.81
N LEU A 187 -10.76 23.07 -10.15
CA LEU A 187 -10.58 24.42 -9.60
C LEU A 187 -11.29 25.42 -10.50
#